data_AF-A0A183Y074-F1
#
_entry.id   AF-A0A183Y074-F1
#
_cell.length_a   1.000
_cell.length_b   1.000
_cell.length_c   1.000
_cell.angle_alpha   90.00
_cell.angle_beta   90.00
_cell.angle_gamma   90.00
#
_symmetry.space_group_name_H-M   'P 1'
#
loop_
_entity.id
_entity.type
_entity.pdbx_description
1 polymer ?
#
loop_
_entity_poly.entity_id
_entity_poly.type
_entity_poly.pdbx_seq_one_letter_code
_entity_poly.pdbx_strand_id
1 'polypeptide(L)'
;MSDRREEIQPEQVPLKCDTDLEKLKVETNSAKKENDEVDKKEHKKICRIWQRKSPRSYNFERKKDETKKPRMSIGLDFENRDDKGLNNHIIMNFGEVFAEPDGSHSFNWTWFVTNRVFTATSVLIYKLLAAFIAIPFAVFFGILFAVFAVISVFLCTPLGVLLTIPLNAFSKCWDFVICRFLNPITKSICCQRKKDEKNAVVLDA
;
A
#
# COMPACT_ATOMS: atom_id res chain seq x y z
N MET A 1 21.75 -11.31 54.21
CA MET A 1 20.96 -10.57 53.21
C MET A 1 21.90 -9.58 52.57
N SER A 2 22.23 -9.83 51.29
CA SER A 2 23.10 -9.08 50.36
C SER A 2 24.35 -8.37 50.86
N ASP A 3 25.51 -8.93 50.48
CA ASP A 3 26.73 -8.21 50.15
C ASP A 3 26.49 -7.16 49.06
N ARG A 4 26.86 -5.89 49.32
CA ARG A 4 27.29 -4.96 48.26
C ARG A 4 28.01 -3.71 48.82
N ARG A 5 29.32 -3.62 48.48
CA ARG A 5 30.15 -2.43 48.17
C ARG A 5 30.46 -1.38 49.25
N GLU A 6 31.76 -1.21 49.52
CA GLU A 6 32.58 0.02 49.34
C GLU A 6 34.06 -0.34 49.63
N GLU A 7 34.92 -0.36 48.60
CA GLU A 7 35.98 0.65 48.28
C GLU A 7 37.12 0.78 49.29
N ILE A 8 38.31 0.28 48.91
CA ILE A 8 39.61 0.79 49.40
C ILE A 8 40.58 0.83 48.21
N GLN A 9 41.07 2.04 47.94
CA GLN A 9 42.04 2.44 46.91
C GLN A 9 43.50 2.03 47.27
N PRO A 10 44.41 1.95 46.29
CA PRO A 10 45.67 1.23 46.39
C PRO A 10 46.85 2.12 46.85
N GLU A 11 47.67 1.61 47.76
CA GLU A 11 48.98 2.18 48.10
C GLU A 11 50.09 1.40 47.38
N GLN A 12 50.84 2.13 46.55
CA GLN A 12 52.06 1.70 45.86
C GLN A 12 53.29 2.11 46.67
N VAL A 13 54.43 1.41 46.46
CA VAL A 13 55.88 1.78 46.66
C VAL A 13 56.64 0.56 47.28
N PRO A 14 57.92 0.20 46.94
CA PRO A 14 58.83 0.63 45.87
C PRO A 14 59.76 -0.44 45.20
N LEU A 15 60.48 0.05 44.16
CA LEU A 15 61.93 -0.10 43.84
C LEU A 15 62.50 -1.27 42.97
N LYS A 16 62.94 -0.86 41.77
CA LYS A 16 64.15 -1.20 40.97
C LYS A 16 64.33 -2.59 40.33
N CYS A 17 64.17 -2.63 38.99
CA CYS A 17 65.10 -3.22 38.02
C CYS A 17 64.71 -2.76 36.59
N ASP A 18 65.13 -1.57 36.17
CA ASP A 18 64.60 -0.91 34.97
C ASP A 18 65.30 -1.27 33.64
N THR A 19 66.34 -2.11 33.64
CA THR A 19 67.07 -2.44 32.39
C THR A 19 66.35 -3.48 31.52
N ASP A 20 65.65 -4.44 32.13
CA ASP A 20 64.94 -5.49 31.37
C ASP A 20 63.60 -5.00 30.82
N LEU A 21 62.99 -4.02 31.48
CA LEU A 21 61.71 -3.44 31.10
C LEU A 21 61.78 -2.68 29.77
N GLU A 22 62.91 -2.04 29.46
CA GLU A 22 63.06 -1.29 28.21
C GLU A 22 63.19 -2.24 27.02
N LYS A 23 63.94 -3.34 27.14
CA LYS A 23 64.02 -4.38 26.11
C LYS A 23 62.66 -5.06 25.89
N LEU A 24 61.95 -5.37 26.97
CA LEU A 24 60.59 -5.93 26.91
C LEU A 24 59.60 -4.94 26.28
N LYS A 25 59.70 -3.64 26.59
CA LYS A 25 58.87 -2.60 25.97
C LYS A 25 59.17 -2.44 24.48
N VAL A 26 60.45 -2.48 24.07
CA VAL A 26 60.83 -2.40 22.65
C VAL A 26 60.32 -3.63 21.89
N GLU A 27 60.47 -4.83 22.45
CA GLU A 27 59.93 -6.06 21.85
C GLU A 27 58.40 -6.05 21.81
N THR A 28 57.73 -5.61 22.88
CA THR A 28 56.26 -5.48 22.94
C THR A 28 55.74 -4.44 21.96
N ASN A 29 56.44 -3.31 21.81
CA ASN A 29 56.08 -2.26 20.85
C ASN A 29 56.31 -2.71 19.41
N SER A 30 57.37 -3.50 19.15
CA SER A 30 57.63 -4.09 17.84
C SER A 30 56.56 -5.13 17.50
N ALA A 31 56.26 -6.04 18.44
CA ALA A 31 55.22 -7.05 18.28
C ALA A 31 53.82 -6.42 18.13
N LYS A 32 53.52 -5.36 18.90
CA LYS A 32 52.25 -4.63 18.78
C LYS A 32 52.15 -3.90 17.44
N LYS A 33 53.23 -3.26 16.97
CA LYS A 33 53.25 -2.64 15.64
C LYS A 33 53.08 -3.66 14.52
N GLU A 34 53.73 -4.82 14.61
CA GLU A 34 53.55 -5.90 13.63
C GLU A 34 52.13 -6.44 13.66
N ASN A 35 51.55 -6.70 14.84
CA ASN A 35 50.17 -7.16 14.99
C ASN A 35 49.17 -6.13 14.46
N ASP A 36 49.34 -4.85 14.80
CA ASP A 36 48.48 -3.76 14.31
C ASP A 36 48.59 -3.60 12.77
N GLU A 37 49.76 -3.86 12.19
CA GLU A 37 49.97 -3.77 10.74
C GLU A 37 49.43 -5.00 10.00
N VAL A 38 49.58 -6.20 10.58
CA VAL A 38 48.96 -7.44 10.09
C VAL A 38 47.45 -7.32 10.16
N ASP A 39 46.89 -6.86 11.28
CA ASP A 39 45.45 -6.69 11.47
C ASP A 39 44.90 -5.56 10.57
N LYS A 40 45.60 -4.45 10.40
CA LYS A 40 45.24 -3.44 9.37
C LYS A 40 45.32 -4.00 7.95
N LYS A 41 46.28 -4.88 7.64
CA LYS A 41 46.38 -5.53 6.32
C LYS A 41 45.26 -6.55 6.12
N GLU A 42 44.95 -7.35 7.12
CA GLU A 42 43.82 -8.29 7.15
C GLU A 42 42.50 -7.52 7.03
N HIS A 43 42.26 -6.50 7.86
CA HIS A 43 41.09 -5.65 7.80
C HIS A 43 40.99 -4.90 6.46
N LYS A 44 42.10 -4.43 5.87
CA LYS A 44 42.10 -3.88 4.49
C LYS A 44 41.81 -4.94 3.43
N LYS A 45 42.25 -6.19 3.60
CA LYS A 45 41.94 -7.30 2.67
C LYS A 45 40.49 -7.72 2.80
N ILE A 46 39.99 -7.84 4.02
CA ILE A 46 38.59 -8.10 4.37
C ILE A 46 37.73 -6.97 3.78
N CYS A 47 38.00 -5.70 4.09
CA CYS A 47 37.30 -4.56 3.47
C CYS A 47 37.38 -4.56 1.94
N ARG A 48 38.53 -4.90 1.32
CA ARG A 48 38.63 -5.00 -0.14
C ARG A 48 37.83 -6.18 -0.72
N ILE A 49 37.73 -7.30 -0.01
CA ILE A 49 36.90 -8.45 -0.38
C ILE A 49 35.42 -8.10 -0.29
N TRP A 50 34.99 -7.41 0.76
CA TRP A 50 33.60 -6.94 0.91
C TRP A 50 33.25 -5.83 -0.08
N GLN A 51 34.19 -4.94 -0.41
CA GLN A 51 33.99 -3.94 -1.46
C GLN A 51 33.89 -4.56 -2.87
N ARG A 52 34.47 -5.75 -3.11
CA ARG A 52 34.39 -6.44 -4.41
C ARG A 52 33.07 -7.17 -4.67
N LYS A 53 32.23 -7.33 -3.65
CA LYS A 53 30.87 -7.88 -3.78
C LYS A 53 29.94 -7.16 -2.81
N SER A 54 29.79 -5.84 -2.94
CA SER A 54 28.55 -5.25 -2.43
C SER A 54 27.41 -5.85 -3.26
N PRO A 55 26.37 -6.42 -2.64
CA PRO A 55 25.23 -6.94 -3.38
C PRO A 55 24.69 -5.77 -4.18
N ARG A 56 24.61 -5.96 -5.50
CA ARG A 56 23.89 -5.08 -6.42
C ARG A 56 22.52 -4.83 -5.78
N SER A 57 22.40 -3.72 -5.07
CA SER A 57 21.14 -3.26 -4.49
C SER A 57 20.15 -3.30 -5.63
N TYR A 58 19.12 -4.12 -5.48
CA TYR A 58 18.10 -4.32 -6.49
C TYR A 58 17.18 -3.10 -6.49
N ASN A 59 17.74 -1.96 -6.89
CA ASN A 59 17.04 -0.86 -7.50
C ASN A 59 17.62 -0.73 -8.91
N PHE A 60 17.52 -1.80 -9.70
CA PHE A 60 17.47 -1.59 -11.15
C PHE A 60 16.06 -1.09 -11.42
N GLU A 61 15.84 0.20 -11.16
CA GLU A 61 14.82 0.97 -11.83
C GLU A 61 15.13 0.83 -13.31
N ARG A 62 14.58 -0.23 -13.89
CA ARG A 62 14.47 -0.35 -15.31
C ARG A 62 13.52 0.78 -15.69
N LYS A 63 14.04 1.95 -16.01
CA LYS A 63 13.39 2.88 -16.95
C LYS A 63 13.21 2.07 -18.22
N LYS A 64 12.12 1.33 -18.25
CA LYS A 64 11.71 0.56 -19.41
C LYS A 64 10.94 1.58 -20.21
N ASP A 65 11.66 2.17 -21.16
CA ASP A 65 11.16 3.16 -22.08
C ASP A 65 9.73 2.83 -22.52
N GLU A 66 8.88 3.84 -22.44
CA GLU A 66 7.46 3.86 -22.74
C GLU A 66 7.24 3.63 -24.24
N THR A 67 7.58 2.44 -24.74
CA THR A 67 7.37 2.08 -26.14
C THR A 67 7.27 0.57 -26.32
N LYS A 68 6.44 -0.09 -25.49
CA LYS A 68 5.97 -1.46 -25.80
C LYS A 68 4.44 -1.53 -25.78
N LYS A 69 3.91 -1.07 -26.91
CA LYS A 69 2.69 -1.52 -27.63
C LYS A 69 1.51 -1.96 -26.75
N PRO A 70 0.38 -1.22 -26.75
CA PRO A 70 -0.83 -1.65 -26.07
C PRO A 70 -1.41 -2.88 -26.79
N ARG A 71 -1.00 -4.08 -26.36
CA ARG A 71 -1.66 -5.31 -26.78
C ARG A 71 -2.91 -5.48 -25.95
N MET A 72 -4.00 -4.85 -26.40
CA MET A 72 -5.41 -5.08 -26.03
C MET A 72 -5.70 -5.53 -24.58
N SER A 73 -5.01 -4.98 -23.59
CA SER A 73 -5.49 -4.95 -22.20
C SER A 73 -6.16 -3.60 -22.02
N ILE A 74 -7.42 -3.54 -22.46
CA ILE A 74 -8.32 -2.39 -22.26
C ILE A 74 -8.26 -1.98 -20.78
N GLY A 75 -7.59 -0.86 -20.49
CA GLY A 75 -7.62 -0.16 -19.20
C GLY A 75 -7.16 -0.89 -17.94
N LEU A 76 -6.63 -2.12 -18.02
CA LEU A 76 -6.18 -2.89 -16.86
C LEU A 76 -4.66 -2.94 -16.81
N ASP A 77 -4.08 -2.35 -15.77
CA ASP A 77 -2.68 -2.55 -15.43
C ASP A 77 -2.50 -3.88 -14.67
N PHE A 78 -1.57 -4.71 -15.16
CA PHE A 78 -1.21 -5.98 -14.53
C PHE A 78 0.03 -5.86 -13.64
N GLU A 79 0.83 -4.80 -13.81
CA GLU A 79 1.99 -4.53 -12.98
C GLU A 79 1.52 -3.87 -11.66
N ASN A 80 0.70 -2.82 -11.72
CA ASN A 80 0.00 -2.28 -10.56
C ASN A 80 -1.48 -2.68 -10.53
N ARG A 81 -1.83 -3.62 -9.66
CA ARG A 81 -3.24 -4.04 -9.49
C ARG A 81 -4.05 -3.14 -8.55
N ASP A 82 -3.41 -2.20 -7.85
CA ASP A 82 -4.04 -1.27 -6.92
C ASP A 82 -3.71 0.19 -7.28
N ASP A 83 -4.09 0.62 -8.49
CA ASP A 83 -3.89 1.99 -8.98
C ASP A 83 -4.56 3.06 -8.10
N LYS A 84 -5.58 2.69 -7.33
CA LYS A 84 -6.32 3.59 -6.44
C LYS A 84 -5.79 3.58 -5.01
N GLY A 85 -4.79 2.75 -4.69
CA GLY A 85 -4.21 2.65 -3.35
C GLY A 85 -5.23 2.29 -2.27
N LEU A 86 -6.21 1.45 -2.59
CA LEU A 86 -7.27 1.07 -1.65
C LEU A 86 -6.74 0.21 -0.50
N ASN A 87 -5.70 -0.59 -0.77
CA ASN A 87 -5.18 -1.59 0.15
C ASN A 87 -3.83 -1.16 0.77
N ASN A 88 -3.52 0.14 0.78
CA ASN A 88 -2.29 0.68 1.37
C ASN A 88 -2.09 0.25 2.84
N HIS A 89 -3.18 0.02 3.56
CA HIS A 89 -3.17 -0.41 4.96
C HIS A 89 -2.80 -1.89 5.18
N ILE A 90 -2.85 -2.74 4.13
CA ILE A 90 -2.55 -4.18 4.21
C ILE A 90 -1.14 -4.48 3.66
N ILE A 91 -0.40 -3.45 3.24
CA ILE A 91 0.99 -3.62 2.81
C ILE A 91 1.80 -3.98 4.06
N MET A 92 2.07 -5.27 4.24
CA MET A 92 2.87 -5.80 5.35
C MET A 92 4.22 -6.25 4.82
N ASN A 93 5.29 -5.59 5.28
CA ASN A 93 6.65 -5.98 4.97
C ASN A 93 7.18 -7.00 6.00
N PHE A 94 8.09 -7.87 5.58
CA PHE A 94 8.74 -8.84 6.49
C PHE A 94 9.38 -8.15 7.70
N GLY A 95 10.05 -7.02 7.47
CA GLY A 95 10.69 -6.23 8.52
C GLY A 95 9.71 -5.54 9.47
N GLU A 96 8.46 -5.28 9.06
CA GLU A 96 7.45 -4.70 9.96
C GLU A 96 6.86 -5.75 10.90
N VAL A 97 6.73 -6.99 10.41
CA VAL A 97 6.15 -8.11 11.18
C VAL A 97 7.18 -8.75 12.11
N PHE A 98 8.42 -8.91 11.63
CA PHE A 98 9.49 -9.63 12.32
C PHE A 98 10.70 -8.75 12.64
N ALA A 99 10.53 -7.42 12.77
CA ALA A 99 11.63 -6.53 13.15
C ALA A 99 12.31 -7.00 14.43
N GLU A 100 13.62 -7.25 14.34
CA GLU A 100 14.47 -7.44 15.52
C GLU A 100 14.81 -6.07 16.14
N PRO A 101 14.91 -5.95 17.47
CA PRO A 101 15.32 -4.72 18.12
C PRO A 101 16.80 -4.43 17.85
N ASP A 102 17.18 -3.14 17.79
CA ASP A 102 18.55 -2.68 17.47
C ASP A 102 19.67 -3.26 18.38
N GLY A 103 19.30 -3.76 19.57
CA GLY A 103 20.24 -4.34 20.53
C GLY A 103 20.47 -5.85 20.39
N SER A 104 19.67 -6.57 19.60
CA SER A 104 19.72 -8.03 19.50
C SER A 104 19.48 -8.49 18.08
N HIS A 105 20.55 -8.53 17.28
CA HIS A 105 20.50 -9.06 15.93
C HIS A 105 20.79 -10.57 15.89
N SER A 106 19.97 -11.29 15.13
CA SER A 106 20.26 -12.67 14.76
C SER A 106 21.40 -12.75 13.74
N PHE A 107 21.88 -13.97 13.47
CA PHE A 107 22.89 -14.18 12.44
C PHE A 107 22.36 -13.72 11.06
N ASN A 108 23.13 -12.87 10.37
CA ASN A 108 22.77 -12.29 9.07
C ASN A 108 22.24 -13.33 8.06
N TRP A 109 22.85 -14.52 8.01
CA TRP A 109 22.40 -15.60 7.11
C TRP A 109 20.99 -16.08 7.45
N THR A 110 20.69 -16.28 8.73
CA THR A 110 19.36 -16.69 9.20
C THR A 110 18.32 -15.65 8.82
N TRP A 111 18.63 -14.36 8.98
CA TRP A 111 17.74 -13.26 8.59
C TRP A 111 17.42 -13.29 7.08
N PHE A 112 18.43 -13.43 6.22
CA PHE A 112 18.23 -13.48 4.77
C PHE A 112 17.43 -14.70 4.32
N VAL A 113 17.73 -15.89 4.86
CA VAL A 113 17.01 -17.13 4.52
C VAL A 113 15.57 -17.04 4.97
N THR A 114 15.31 -16.58 6.19
CA THR A 114 13.94 -16.41 6.71
C THR A 114 13.14 -15.45 5.87
N ASN A 115 13.69 -14.28 5.52
CA ASN A 115 13.03 -13.32 4.63
C ASN A 115 12.69 -13.92 3.25
N ARG A 116 13.61 -14.70 2.68
CA ARG A 116 13.41 -15.37 1.38
C ARG A 116 12.32 -16.42 1.45
N VAL A 117 12.36 -17.28 2.46
CA VAL A 117 11.36 -18.35 2.67
C VAL A 117 9.99 -17.74 2.94
N PHE A 118 9.91 -16.73 3.80
CA PHE A 118 8.67 -15.99 4.09
C PHE A 118 8.05 -15.42 2.81
N THR A 119 8.82 -14.64 2.04
CA THR A 119 8.33 -14.01 0.81
C THR A 119 7.90 -15.05 -0.24
N ALA A 120 8.68 -16.13 -0.40
CA ALA A 120 8.32 -17.19 -1.33
C ALA A 120 7.02 -17.90 -0.90
N THR A 121 6.91 -18.22 0.40
CA THR A 121 5.76 -18.94 0.96
C THR A 121 4.50 -18.10 0.91
N SER A 122 4.58 -16.82 1.31
CA SER A 122 3.44 -15.90 1.29
C SER A 122 2.93 -15.69 -0.13
N VAL A 123 3.81 -15.45 -1.11
CA VAL A 123 3.44 -15.28 -2.51
C VAL A 123 2.82 -16.55 -3.08
N LEU A 124 3.38 -17.73 -2.78
CA LEU A 124 2.85 -19.00 -3.28
C LEU A 124 1.46 -19.30 -2.70
N ILE A 125 1.30 -19.21 -1.38
CA ILE A 125 0.01 -19.46 -0.72
C ILE A 125 -1.02 -18.44 -1.20
N TYR A 126 -0.66 -17.15 -1.26
CA TYR A 126 -1.54 -16.11 -1.77
C TYR A 126 -2.00 -16.42 -3.20
N LYS A 127 -1.09 -16.79 -4.11
CA LYS A 127 -1.44 -17.11 -5.50
C LYS A 127 -2.33 -18.34 -5.61
N LEU A 128 -2.06 -19.38 -4.83
CA LEU A 128 -2.89 -20.58 -4.81
C LEU A 128 -4.29 -20.26 -4.30
N LEU A 129 -4.39 -19.61 -3.13
CA LEU A 129 -5.67 -19.25 -2.53
C LEU A 129 -6.46 -18.28 -3.43
N ALA A 130 -5.79 -17.27 -3.98
CA ALA A 130 -6.38 -16.35 -4.93
C ALA A 130 -6.89 -17.08 -6.18
N ALA A 131 -6.16 -18.05 -6.72
CA ALA A 131 -6.65 -18.83 -7.85
C ALA A 131 -7.88 -19.67 -7.49
N PHE A 132 -7.85 -20.36 -6.34
CA PHE A 132 -8.96 -21.19 -5.89
C PHE A 132 -10.22 -20.39 -5.58
N ILE A 133 -10.11 -19.14 -5.13
CA ILE A 133 -11.27 -18.29 -4.85
C ILE A 133 -11.68 -17.49 -6.09
N ALA A 134 -10.74 -16.85 -6.78
CA ALA A 134 -11.05 -15.94 -7.87
C ALA A 134 -11.65 -16.67 -9.08
N ILE A 135 -11.15 -17.85 -9.44
CA ILE A 135 -11.64 -18.61 -10.62
C ILE A 135 -13.12 -18.99 -10.46
N PRO A 136 -13.57 -19.67 -9.37
CA PRO A 136 -14.98 -20.02 -9.24
C PRO A 136 -15.87 -18.79 -9.06
N PHE A 137 -15.42 -17.75 -8.35
CA PHE A 137 -16.17 -16.50 -8.24
C PHE A 137 -16.34 -15.81 -9.60
N ALA A 138 -15.31 -15.80 -10.44
CA ALA A 138 -15.38 -15.25 -11.79
C ALA A 138 -16.37 -16.03 -12.66
N VAL A 139 -16.38 -17.37 -12.58
CA VAL A 139 -17.36 -18.20 -13.29
C VAL A 139 -18.78 -17.92 -12.77
N PHE A 140 -18.98 -17.90 -11.45
CA PHE A 140 -20.28 -17.63 -10.84
C PHE A 140 -20.84 -16.27 -11.27
N PHE A 141 -20.06 -15.19 -11.13
CA PHE A 141 -20.47 -13.85 -11.56
C PHE A 141 -20.63 -13.74 -13.07
N GLY A 142 -19.82 -14.45 -13.87
CA GLY A 142 -19.98 -14.52 -15.31
C GLY A 142 -21.32 -15.14 -15.72
N ILE A 143 -21.75 -16.21 -15.05
CA ILE A 143 -23.05 -16.84 -15.27
C ILE A 143 -24.19 -15.90 -14.85
N LEU A 144 -24.10 -15.28 -13.67
CA LEU A 144 -25.10 -14.31 -13.21
C LEU A 144 -25.25 -13.15 -14.19
N PHE A 145 -24.14 -12.59 -14.67
CA PHE A 145 -24.12 -11.54 -15.67
C PHE A 145 -24.76 -12.00 -16.98
N ALA A 146 -24.47 -13.21 -17.45
CA ALA A 146 -25.07 -13.77 -18.67
C ALA A 146 -26.59 -13.92 -18.53
N VAL A 147 -27.09 -14.47 -17.42
CA VAL A 147 -28.54 -14.60 -17.15
C VAL A 147 -29.19 -13.22 -17.11
N PHE A 148 -28.58 -12.25 -16.41
CA PHE A 148 -29.08 -10.89 -16.33
C PHE A 148 -29.14 -10.22 -17.71
N ALA A 149 -28.13 -10.42 -18.55
CA ALA A 149 -28.09 -9.90 -19.91
C ALA A 149 -29.18 -10.53 -20.80
N VAL A 150 -29.44 -11.83 -20.68
CA VAL A 150 -30.53 -12.49 -21.40
C VAL A 150 -31.88 -11.94 -20.93
N ILE A 151 -32.10 -11.78 -19.62
CA ILE A 151 -33.33 -11.20 -19.09
C ILE A 151 -33.49 -9.75 -19.56
N SER A 152 -32.43 -8.94 -19.59
CA SER A 152 -32.54 -7.55 -20.02
C SER A 152 -32.91 -7.44 -21.51
N VAL A 153 -32.32 -8.26 -22.36
CA VAL A 153 -32.60 -8.25 -23.81
C VAL A 153 -33.98 -8.84 -24.11
N PHE A 154 -34.30 -10.01 -23.58
CA PHE A 154 -35.52 -10.74 -23.96
C PHE A 154 -36.76 -10.40 -23.12
N LEU A 155 -36.61 -9.93 -21.88
CA LEU A 155 -37.75 -9.55 -21.03
C LEU A 155 -37.82 -8.03 -20.85
N CYS A 156 -36.73 -7.39 -20.39
CA CYS A 156 -36.80 -5.96 -20.05
C CYS A 156 -37.09 -5.08 -21.28
N THR A 157 -36.49 -5.39 -22.44
CA THR A 157 -36.73 -4.62 -23.68
C THR A 157 -38.19 -4.70 -24.16
N PRO A 158 -38.80 -5.89 -24.38
CA PRO A 158 -40.20 -5.95 -24.79
C PRO A 158 -41.17 -5.53 -23.69
N LEU A 159 -40.88 -5.80 -22.41
CA LEU A 159 -41.69 -5.27 -21.30
C LEU A 159 -41.62 -3.75 -21.24
N GLY A 160 -40.46 -3.16 -21.48
CA GLY A 160 -40.28 -1.71 -21.57
C GLY A 160 -41.19 -1.11 -22.65
N VAL A 161 -41.18 -1.70 -23.84
CA VAL A 161 -42.09 -1.31 -24.94
C VAL A 161 -43.56 -1.51 -24.54
N LEU A 162 -43.92 -2.66 -23.95
CA LEU A 162 -45.29 -2.94 -23.52
C LEU A 162 -45.78 -1.94 -22.47
N LEU A 163 -44.92 -1.56 -21.51
CA LEU A 163 -45.21 -0.57 -20.47
C LEU A 163 -45.35 0.84 -21.03
N THR A 164 -44.75 1.17 -22.19
CA THR A 164 -44.97 2.48 -22.80
C THR A 164 -46.43 2.73 -23.19
N ILE A 165 -47.22 1.69 -23.48
CA ILE A 165 -48.63 1.83 -23.86
C ILE A 165 -49.49 2.34 -22.69
N PRO A 166 -49.58 1.64 -21.54
CA PRO A 166 -50.35 2.12 -20.39
C PRO A 166 -49.72 3.39 -19.79
N LEU A 167 -48.40 3.55 -19.81
CA LEU A 167 -47.76 4.77 -19.32
C LEU A 167 -48.08 5.99 -20.18
N ASN A 168 -48.15 5.84 -21.51
CA ASN A 168 -48.56 6.92 -22.41
C ASN A 168 -50.05 7.26 -22.21
N ALA A 169 -50.91 6.25 -22.02
CA ALA A 169 -52.31 6.46 -21.67
C ALA A 169 -52.45 7.19 -20.32
N PHE A 170 -51.68 6.77 -19.32
CA PHE A 170 -51.62 7.40 -18.01
C PHE A 170 -51.11 8.84 -18.09
N SER A 171 -50.05 9.10 -18.86
CA SER A 171 -49.55 10.46 -19.12
C SER A 171 -50.62 11.34 -19.71
N LYS A 172 -51.37 10.86 -20.72
CA LYS A 172 -52.48 11.62 -21.31
C LYS A 172 -53.60 11.90 -20.32
N CYS A 173 -53.97 10.90 -19.50
CA CYS A 173 -54.94 11.09 -18.42
C CYS A 173 -54.45 12.11 -17.39
N TRP A 174 -53.17 12.05 -17.03
CA TRP A 174 -52.53 12.98 -16.11
C TRP A 174 -52.49 14.41 -16.66
N ASP A 175 -52.10 14.57 -17.92
CA ASP A 175 -52.11 15.84 -18.65
C ASP A 175 -53.53 16.41 -18.71
N PHE A 176 -54.53 15.57 -18.95
CA PHE A 176 -55.93 15.97 -18.91
C PHE A 176 -56.35 16.46 -17.52
N VAL A 177 -55.98 15.76 -16.45
CA VAL A 177 -56.26 16.15 -15.06
C VAL A 177 -55.59 17.49 -14.72
N ILE A 178 -54.31 17.67 -15.07
CA ILE A 178 -53.60 18.94 -14.87
C ILE A 178 -54.30 20.06 -15.66
N CYS A 179 -54.59 19.82 -16.93
CA CYS A 179 -55.19 20.84 -17.81
C CYS A 179 -56.59 21.23 -17.37
N ARG A 180 -57.34 20.30 -16.79
CA ARG A 180 -58.73 20.55 -16.40
C ARG A 180 -58.87 21.11 -14.99
N PHE A 181 -58.08 20.64 -14.03
CA PHE A 181 -58.22 21.02 -12.63
C PHE A 181 -57.14 22.00 -12.17
N LEU A 182 -55.87 21.70 -12.45
CA LEU A 182 -54.77 22.53 -11.92
C LEU A 182 -54.56 23.81 -12.72
N ASN A 183 -54.67 23.78 -14.05
CA ASN A 183 -54.54 24.98 -14.88
C ASN A 183 -55.51 26.12 -14.49
N PRO A 184 -56.82 25.90 -14.27
CA PRO A 184 -57.70 26.97 -13.82
C PRO A 184 -57.39 27.45 -12.40
N ILE A 185 -56.99 26.56 -11.48
CA ILE A 185 -56.59 26.94 -10.11
C ILE A 185 -55.33 27.79 -10.13
N THR A 186 -54.30 27.40 -10.87
CA THR A 186 -53.06 28.17 -10.98
C THR A 186 -53.30 29.51 -11.66
N LYS A 187 -54.16 29.57 -12.69
CA LYS A 187 -54.58 30.83 -13.31
C LYS A 187 -55.34 31.74 -12.34
N SER A 188 -56.23 31.20 -11.51
CA SER A 188 -56.99 32.01 -10.55
C SER A 188 -56.08 32.59 -9.46
N ILE A 189 -55.17 31.79 -8.90
CA ILE A 189 -54.17 32.24 -7.92
C ILE A 189 -53.25 33.31 -8.52
N CYS A 190 -52.79 33.12 -9.76
CA CYS A 190 -51.95 34.09 -10.46
C CYS A 190 -52.67 35.43 -10.73
N CYS A 191 -53.95 35.37 -11.14
CA CYS A 191 -54.76 36.58 -11.34
C CYS A 191 -55.00 37.35 -10.05
N GLN A 192 -55.17 36.68 -8.91
CA GLN A 192 -55.28 37.36 -7.62
C GLN A 192 -53.99 38.07 -7.26
N ARG A 193 -52.84 37.38 -7.37
CA ARG A 193 -51.53 38.00 -7.11
C ARG A 193 -51.27 39.25 -7.98
N LYS A 194 -51.66 39.22 -9.27
CA LYS A 194 -51.55 40.41 -10.15
C LYS A 194 -52.47 41.56 -9.74
N LYS A 195 -53.64 41.28 -9.16
CA LYS A 195 -54.51 42.33 -8.60
C LYS A 195 -53.88 42.92 -7.34
N ASP A 196 -53.35 42.08 -6.46
CA ASP A 196 -52.68 42.52 -5.23
C ASP A 196 -51.46 43.41 -5.55
N GLU A 197 -50.64 43.05 -6.53
CA GLU A 197 -49.50 43.85 -7.00
C GLU A 197 -49.96 45.21 -7.58
N LYS A 198 -51.00 45.23 -8.42
CA LYS A 198 -51.56 46.48 -8.95
C LYS A 198 -52.13 47.37 -7.83
N ASN A 199 -52.82 46.77 -6.87
CA ASN A 199 -53.38 47.50 -5.74
C ASN A 199 -52.28 48.08 -4.84
N ALA A 200 -51.18 47.35 -4.63
CA ALA A 200 -50.01 47.86 -3.91
C ALA A 200 -49.37 49.05 -4.64
N VAL A 201 -49.15 48.95 -5.95
CA VAL A 201 -48.60 50.07 -6.75
C VAL A 201 -49.50 51.31 -6.74
N VAL A 202 -50.83 51.16 -6.73
CA VAL A 202 -51.77 52.30 -6.65
C VAL A 202 -51.77 52.95 -5.26
N LEU A 203 -51.45 52.21 -4.19
CA LEU A 203 -51.35 52.77 -2.83
C LEU A 203 -50.01 53.51 -2.58
N ASP A 204 -48.95 53.13 -3.28
CA ASP A 204 -47.63 53.77 -3.20
C ASP A 204 -47.48 55.02 -4.10
N ALA A 205 -48.45 55.32 -4.99
CA ALA A 205 -48.45 56.45 -5.92
C ALA A 205 -49.30 57.63 -5.40
#